data_AF-E8M2Z8-F1
#
_entry.id   AF-E8M2Z8-F1
#
_cell.length_a   1.000
_cell.length_b   1.000
_cell.length_c   1.000
_cell.angle_alpha   90.00
_cell.angle_beta   90.00
_cell.angle_gamma   90.00
#
_symmetry.space_group_name_H-M   'P 1'
#
loop_
_entity.id
_entity.type
_entity.pdbx_description
1 polymer ?
#
loop_
_entity_poly.entity_id
_entity_poly.type
_entity_poly.pdbx_seq_one_letter_code
_entity_poly.pdbx_strand_id
1 'polypeptide(L)'
;MSPFKLLSSALLALLLVGCGRVQPVMNVEDTPVAYNLQSKQVKSAIMQAASNRGWVIEEISPNELNAKIHVRSHFAEVKIPYNEKFYSIIYLNSENLKASDGKIHRNYNRWINNLNVDIKRQLSLAAAQ
;
A
#
# COMPACT_ATOMS: atom_id res chain seq x y z
N MET A 1 13.23 26.56 48.05
CA MET A 1 13.14 26.19 46.61
C MET A 1 11.88 25.37 46.45
N SER A 2 10.86 25.93 45.78
CA SER A 2 9.51 25.36 45.71
C SER A 2 9.48 24.05 44.90
N PRO A 3 8.93 22.94 45.42
CA PRO A 3 8.87 21.66 44.72
C PRO A 3 7.79 21.63 43.62
N PHE A 4 6.99 22.70 43.50
CA PHE A 4 5.84 22.75 42.58
C PHE A 4 6.22 22.86 41.09
N LYS A 5 7.49 23.12 40.76
CA LYS A 5 7.92 23.27 39.36
C LYS A 5 8.29 21.95 38.67
N LEU A 6 8.40 20.85 39.40
CA LEU A 6 8.81 19.55 38.84
C LEU A 6 7.64 18.65 38.43
N LEU A 7 6.41 18.99 38.82
CA LEU A 7 5.23 18.17 38.51
C LEU A 7 4.67 18.41 37.09
N SER A 8 4.98 19.53 36.44
CA SER A 8 4.45 19.84 35.10
C SER A 8 5.17 19.13 33.95
N SER A 9 6.33 18.53 34.17
CA SER A 9 7.13 17.93 33.08
C SER A 9 6.92 16.42 32.90
N ALA A 10 6.18 15.76 33.78
CA ALA A 10 5.94 14.31 33.72
C ALA A 10 4.69 13.91 32.92
N LEU A 11 3.79 14.85 32.62
CA LEU A 11 2.49 14.54 32.01
C LEU A 11 2.55 14.44 30.47
N LEU A 12 3.62 14.91 29.83
CA LEU A 12 3.74 14.92 28.37
C LEU A 12 4.34 13.64 27.76
N ALA A 13 4.82 12.70 28.59
CA ALA A 13 5.52 11.49 28.12
C ALA A 13 4.59 10.30 27.78
N LEU A 14 3.27 10.41 28.00
CA LEU A 14 2.33 9.29 27.89
C LEU A 14 1.51 9.24 26.58
N LEU A 15 1.73 10.14 25.62
CA LEU A 15 0.93 10.22 24.39
C LEU A 15 1.50 9.43 23.18
N LEU A 16 2.52 8.61 23.36
CA LEU A 16 2.96 7.66 22.33
C LEU A 16 2.02 6.43 22.28
N VAL A 17 0.73 6.65 22.09
CA VAL A 17 -0.22 5.59 21.71
C VAL A 17 0.12 5.22 20.27
N GLY A 18 1.08 4.31 20.10
CA GLY A 18 1.45 3.76 18.81
C GLY A 18 0.19 3.23 18.12
N CYS A 19 -0.11 3.76 16.93
CA CYS A 19 -1.29 3.37 16.15
C CYS A 19 -1.47 1.85 16.17
N GLY A 20 -2.70 1.44 16.48
CA GLY A 20 -3.07 0.05 16.74
C GLY A 20 -2.45 -0.93 15.75
N ARG A 21 -1.97 -2.07 16.27
CA ARG A 21 -1.33 -3.12 15.47
C ARG A 21 -2.22 -3.61 14.32
N VAL A 22 -3.52 -3.57 14.50
CA VAL A 22 -4.57 -3.94 13.55
C VAL A 22 -5.36 -2.68 13.19
N GLN A 23 -5.60 -2.48 11.90
CA GLN A 23 -6.21 -1.28 11.31
C GLN A 23 -7.25 -1.71 10.25
N PRO A 24 -8.20 -0.86 9.83
CA PRO A 24 -9.01 -1.15 8.66
C PRO A 24 -8.14 -1.53 7.44
N VAL A 25 -8.60 -2.49 6.65
CA VAL A 25 -7.95 -2.89 5.40
C VAL A 25 -7.89 -1.67 4.47
N MET A 26 -6.69 -1.33 4.00
CA MET A 26 -6.50 -0.29 3.00
C MET A 26 -6.70 -0.85 1.60
N ASN A 27 -7.74 -0.39 0.91
CA ASN A 27 -7.81 -0.44 -0.53
C ASN A 27 -7.39 0.92 -1.10
N VAL A 28 -6.79 0.91 -2.28
CA VAL A 28 -6.61 2.09 -3.11
C VAL A 28 -7.57 1.93 -4.27
N GLU A 29 -8.55 2.82 -4.38
CA GLU A 29 -9.63 2.69 -5.36
C GLU A 29 -9.60 3.87 -6.32
N ASP A 30 -9.78 3.56 -7.61
CA ASP A 30 -9.96 4.51 -8.72
C ASP A 30 -8.95 5.66 -8.72
N THR A 31 -7.67 5.33 -8.46
CA THR A 31 -6.62 6.35 -8.49
C THR A 31 -6.42 6.82 -9.93
N PRO A 32 -6.54 8.13 -10.21
CA PRO A 32 -6.41 8.65 -11.55
C PRO A 32 -5.00 8.45 -12.11
N VAL A 33 -4.93 8.00 -13.36
CA VAL A 33 -3.72 8.09 -14.19
C VAL A 33 -3.72 9.47 -14.82
N ALA A 34 -3.00 10.41 -14.19
CA ALA A 34 -3.00 11.83 -14.56
C ALA A 34 -2.17 12.17 -15.82
N TYR A 35 -1.81 11.16 -16.61
CA TYR A 35 -0.92 11.27 -17.76
C TYR A 35 -1.57 10.62 -18.98
N ASN A 36 -1.24 11.10 -20.18
CA ASN A 36 -1.73 10.50 -21.43
C ASN A 36 -0.91 9.24 -21.76
N LEU A 37 -1.21 8.14 -21.08
CA LEU A 37 -0.55 6.85 -21.23
C LEU A 37 -1.50 5.81 -21.80
N GLN A 38 -0.97 4.95 -22.69
CA GLN A 38 -1.70 3.76 -23.15
C GLN A 38 -1.81 2.73 -22.02
N SER A 39 -2.84 1.87 -22.06
CA SER A 39 -3.06 0.84 -21.03
C SER A 39 -1.82 -0.04 -20.82
N LYS A 40 -1.08 -0.37 -21.89
CA LYS A 40 0.17 -1.13 -21.83
C LYS A 40 1.29 -0.41 -21.05
N GLN A 41 1.36 0.93 -21.14
CA GLN A 41 2.32 1.72 -20.37
C GLN A 41 1.94 1.76 -18.90
N VAL A 42 0.64 1.90 -18.58
CA VAL A 42 0.12 1.80 -17.21
C VAL A 42 0.44 0.44 -16.60
N LYS A 43 0.16 -0.65 -17.34
CA LYS A 43 0.53 -2.02 -16.95
C LYS A 43 2.01 -2.13 -16.62
N SER A 44 2.88 -1.66 -17.53
CA SER A 44 4.33 -1.73 -17.36
C SER A 44 4.79 -0.96 -16.12
N ALA A 45 4.24 0.23 -15.88
CA ALA A 45 4.54 1.03 -14.70
C ALA A 45 4.13 0.32 -13.40
N ILE A 46 2.94 -0.29 -13.37
CA ILE A 46 2.48 -1.11 -12.24
C ILE A 46 3.42 -2.28 -12.02
N MET A 47 3.78 -2.98 -13.10
CA MET A 47 4.65 -4.15 -13.02
C MET A 47 6.03 -3.84 -12.48
N GLN A 48 6.64 -2.73 -12.93
CA GLN A 48 7.93 -2.28 -12.44
C GLN A 48 7.87 -1.87 -10.97
N ALA A 49 6.83 -1.13 -10.56
CA ALA A 49 6.65 -0.72 -9.17
C ALA A 49 6.52 -1.92 -8.22
N ALA A 50 5.69 -2.90 -8.58
CA ALA A 50 5.47 -4.11 -7.79
C ALA A 50 6.74 -4.98 -7.71
N SER A 51 7.38 -5.28 -8.85
CA SER A 51 8.62 -6.08 -8.89
C SER A 51 9.75 -5.46 -8.07
N ASN A 52 9.94 -4.13 -8.14
CA ASN A 52 10.96 -3.43 -7.35
C ASN A 52 10.73 -3.54 -5.83
N ARG A 53 9.51 -3.84 -5.40
CA ARG A 53 9.13 -4.05 -4.00
C ARG A 53 9.09 -5.52 -3.59
N GLY A 54 9.45 -6.44 -4.49
CA GLY A 54 9.43 -7.88 -4.24
C GLY A 54 8.04 -8.51 -4.34
N TRP A 55 7.06 -7.82 -4.95
CA TRP A 55 5.81 -8.45 -5.33
C TRP A 55 6.02 -9.30 -6.58
N VAL A 56 5.46 -10.51 -6.58
CA VAL A 56 5.37 -11.39 -7.73
C VAL A 56 4.03 -11.14 -8.41
N ILE A 57 4.05 -10.90 -9.71
CA ILE A 57 2.88 -10.47 -10.49
C ILE A 57 2.41 -11.61 -11.37
N GLU A 58 1.09 -11.73 -11.45
CA GLU A 58 0.37 -12.65 -12.31
C GLU A 58 -0.61 -11.84 -13.15
N GLU A 59 -0.56 -12.01 -14.47
CA GLU A 59 -1.54 -11.39 -15.37
C GLU A 59 -2.78 -12.28 -15.46
N ILE A 60 -3.91 -11.76 -14.96
CA ILE A 60 -5.18 -12.48 -14.96
C ILE A 60 -5.96 -12.20 -16.24
N SER A 61 -5.90 -10.96 -16.71
CA SER A 61 -6.52 -10.52 -17.97
C SER A 61 -5.83 -9.27 -18.52
N PRO A 62 -6.16 -8.79 -19.73
CA PRO A 62 -5.56 -7.58 -20.29
C PRO A 62 -5.68 -6.31 -19.42
N ASN A 63 -6.63 -6.25 -18.49
CA ASN A 63 -6.90 -5.08 -17.64
C ASN A 63 -6.87 -5.41 -16.14
N GLU A 64 -6.35 -6.59 -15.76
CA GLU A 64 -6.27 -7.00 -14.36
C GLU A 64 -4.98 -7.79 -14.09
N LEU A 65 -4.27 -7.38 -13.04
CA LEU A 65 -3.13 -8.10 -12.48
C LEU A 65 -3.47 -8.57 -11.07
N ASN A 66 -2.92 -9.72 -10.66
CA ASN A 66 -2.75 -10.05 -9.27
C ASN A 66 -1.30 -9.85 -8.86
N ALA A 67 -1.07 -9.37 -7.64
CA ALA A 67 0.26 -9.22 -7.07
C ALA A 67 0.30 -9.90 -5.70
N LYS A 68 1.34 -10.72 -5.48
CA LYS A 68 1.57 -11.51 -4.28
C LYS A 68 2.89 -11.10 -3.64
N ILE A 69 2.95 -10.99 -2.31
CA ILE A 69 4.20 -10.74 -1.59
C ILE A 69 4.33 -11.66 -0.39
N HIS A 70 5.53 -12.21 -0.20
CA HIS A 70 5.91 -12.97 0.99
C HIS A 70 7.04 -12.25 1.72
N VAL A 71 6.83 -11.90 2.99
CA VAL A 71 7.83 -11.25 3.85
C VAL A 71 7.95 -12.04 5.15
N ARG A 72 9.03 -12.80 5.29
CA ARG A 72 9.22 -13.76 6.39
C ARG A 72 8.03 -14.72 6.41
N SER A 73 7.24 -14.75 7.49
CA SER A 73 6.04 -15.57 7.62
C SER A 73 4.75 -14.91 7.12
N HIS A 74 4.79 -13.66 6.64
CA HIS A 74 3.58 -12.93 6.26
C HIS A 74 3.36 -12.97 4.76
N PHE A 75 2.12 -13.14 4.34
CA PHE A 75 1.72 -13.17 2.94
C PHE A 75 0.57 -12.19 2.69
N ALA A 76 0.59 -11.52 1.54
CA ALA A 76 -0.55 -10.75 1.05
C ALA A 76 -0.72 -10.93 -0.47
N GLU A 77 -1.97 -10.93 -0.90
CA GLU A 77 -2.38 -10.93 -2.30
C GLU A 77 -3.36 -9.79 -2.55
N VAL A 78 -3.17 -9.10 -3.66
CA VAL A 78 -4.04 -8.02 -4.12
C VAL A 78 -4.39 -8.19 -5.59
N LYS A 79 -5.60 -7.77 -5.96
CA LYS A 79 -5.95 -7.53 -7.37
C LYS A 79 -5.71 -6.07 -7.69
N ILE A 80 -5.31 -5.83 -8.93
CA ILE A 80 -4.99 -4.51 -9.46
C ILE A 80 -5.70 -4.38 -10.82
N PRO A 81 -6.99 -3.99 -10.83
CA PRO A 81 -7.64 -3.58 -12.07
C PRO A 81 -7.08 -2.23 -12.51
N TYR A 82 -6.89 -2.06 -13.82
CA TYR A 82 -6.32 -0.84 -14.37
C TYR A 82 -6.78 -0.59 -15.81
N ASN A 83 -6.62 0.66 -16.25
CA ASN A 83 -6.69 1.09 -17.64
C ASN A 83 -5.93 2.42 -17.80
N GLU A 84 -6.11 3.07 -18.95
CA GLU A 84 -5.50 4.37 -19.29
C GLU A 84 -5.89 5.51 -18.34
N LYS A 85 -7.02 5.39 -17.64
CA LYS A 85 -7.62 6.46 -16.81
C LYS A 85 -7.44 6.23 -15.32
N PHE A 86 -7.40 4.98 -14.87
CA PHE A 86 -7.30 4.67 -13.44
C PHE A 86 -6.63 3.32 -13.16
N TYR A 87 -6.22 3.14 -11.90
CA TYR A 87 -5.90 1.84 -11.32
C TYR A 87 -6.36 1.75 -9.87
N SER A 88 -6.52 0.51 -9.38
CA SER A 88 -6.82 0.22 -7.99
C SER A 88 -5.85 -0.82 -7.42
N ILE A 89 -5.76 -0.92 -6.10
CA ILE A 89 -5.04 -1.98 -5.37
C ILE A 89 -6.02 -2.48 -4.30
N ILE A 90 -6.56 -3.68 -4.50
CA ILE A 90 -7.69 -4.19 -3.72
C ILE A 90 -7.27 -5.48 -3.04
N TYR A 91 -7.50 -5.57 -1.74
CA TYR A 91 -7.24 -6.77 -0.95
C TYR A 91 -7.95 -7.99 -1.53
N LEU A 92 -7.22 -9.10 -1.69
CA LEU A 92 -7.78 -10.42 -2.01
C LEU A 92 -7.62 -11.38 -0.84
N ASN A 93 -6.38 -11.62 -0.40
CA ASN A 93 -6.07 -12.62 0.60
C ASN A 93 -4.83 -12.27 1.42
N SER A 94 -4.67 -12.89 2.59
CA SER A 94 -3.44 -12.80 3.37
C SER A 94 -3.28 -13.95 4.36
N GLU A 95 -2.02 -14.19 4.74
CA GLU A 95 -1.68 -15.10 5.83
C GLU A 95 -0.81 -14.38 6.86
N ASN A 96 -1.00 -14.73 8.14
CA ASN A 96 -0.29 -14.13 9.28
C ASN A 96 -0.42 -12.61 9.42
N LEU A 97 -1.41 -11.99 8.76
CA LEU A 97 -1.73 -10.55 8.87
C LEU A 97 -2.97 -10.26 9.71
N LYS A 98 -3.52 -11.25 10.43
CA LYS A 98 -4.68 -11.05 11.32
C LYS A 98 -5.89 -10.44 10.59
N ALA A 99 -6.09 -10.81 9.34
CA ALA A 99 -7.23 -10.34 8.55
C ALA A 99 -8.53 -10.91 9.15
N SER A 100 -9.39 -10.03 9.65
CA SER A 100 -10.68 -10.37 10.27
C SER A 100 -11.51 -9.09 10.42
N ASP A 101 -12.82 -9.19 10.18
CA ASP A 101 -13.79 -8.11 10.36
C ASP A 101 -13.40 -6.78 9.68
N GLY A 102 -12.90 -6.87 8.44
CA GLY A 102 -12.47 -5.70 7.65
C GLY A 102 -11.21 -5.02 8.20
N LYS A 103 -10.49 -5.65 9.13
CA LYS A 103 -9.24 -5.16 9.69
C LYS A 103 -8.08 -6.11 9.39
N ILE A 104 -6.86 -5.58 9.42
CA ILE A 104 -5.62 -6.26 9.09
C ILE A 104 -4.43 -5.63 9.81
N HIS A 105 -3.33 -6.36 9.93
CA HIS A 105 -2.09 -5.87 10.51
C HIS A 105 -1.54 -4.68 9.71
N ARG A 106 -1.12 -3.62 10.40
CA ARG A 106 -0.62 -2.36 9.81
C ARG A 106 0.46 -2.50 8.72
N ASN A 107 1.21 -3.60 8.74
CA ASN A 107 2.24 -3.87 7.71
C ASN A 107 1.63 -4.06 6.33
N TYR A 108 0.43 -4.65 6.24
CA TYR A 108 -0.31 -4.73 4.98
C TYR A 108 -0.54 -3.33 4.41
N ASN A 109 -1.17 -2.43 5.19
CA ASN A 109 -1.44 -1.06 4.77
C ASN A 109 -0.14 -0.32 4.38
N ARG A 110 0.96 -0.58 5.08
CA ARG A 110 2.28 -0.04 4.70
C ARG A 110 2.72 -0.54 3.33
N TRP A 111 2.56 -1.83 3.03
CA TRP A 111 2.90 -2.38 1.73
C TRP A 111 2.03 -1.81 0.61
N ILE A 112 0.72 -1.67 0.85
CA ILE A 112 -0.21 -1.07 -0.12
C ILE A 112 0.14 0.39 -0.39
N ASN A 113 0.40 1.19 0.65
CA ASN A 113 0.82 2.57 0.49
C ASN A 113 2.15 2.70 -0.28
N ASN A 114 3.13 1.86 0.05
CA ASN A 114 4.42 1.86 -0.65
C ASN A 114 4.27 1.49 -2.13
N LEU A 115 3.46 0.47 -2.44
CA LEU A 115 3.16 0.09 -3.81
C LEU A 115 2.48 1.23 -4.56
N ASN A 116 1.47 1.88 -3.96
CA ASN A 116 0.77 3.01 -4.55
C ASN A 116 1.70 4.18 -4.88
N VAL A 117 2.57 4.56 -3.95
CA VAL A 117 3.56 5.63 -4.16
C VAL A 117 4.51 5.29 -5.32
N ASP A 118 4.95 4.04 -5.41
CA ASP A 118 5.87 3.61 -6.45
C ASP A 118 5.20 3.50 -7.81
N ILE A 119 3.92 3.07 -7.88
CA ILE A 119 3.14 3.10 -9.13
C ILE A 119 3.05 4.53 -9.64
N LYS A 120 2.69 5.50 -8.78
CA LYS A 120 2.64 6.93 -9.16
C LYS A 120 3.98 7.42 -9.70
N ARG A 121 5.10 7.02 -9.06
CA ARG A 121 6.45 7.34 -9.54
C ARG A 121 6.70 6.75 -10.93
N GLN A 122 6.38 5.48 -11.15
CA GLN A 122 6.60 4.82 -12.44
C GLN A 122 5.71 5.41 -13.55
N LEU A 123 4.47 5.79 -13.24
CA LEU A 123 3.60 6.49 -14.19
C LEU A 123 4.21 7.84 -14.62
N SER A 124 4.75 8.61 -13.68
CA SER A 124 5.44 9.86 -13.98
C SER A 124 6.68 9.65 -14.85
N LEU A 125 7.44 8.57 -14.64
CA LEU A 125 8.62 8.25 -15.46
C LEU A 125 8.24 7.75 -16.85
N ALA A 126 7.15 7.00 -16.98
CA ALA A 126 6.64 6.53 -18.26
C ALA A 126 6.11 7.69 -19.12
N ALA A 127 5.55 8.73 -18.49
CA ALA A 127 5.05 9.92 -19.18
C ALA A 127 6.16 10.89 -19.64
N ALA A 128 7.38 10.73 -19.11
CA ALA A 128 8.53 11.56 -19.48
C ALA A 128 9.38 10.97 -20.62
N GLN A 129 9.00 9.79 -21.11
CA GLN A 129 9.64 9.07 -22.23
C GLN A 129 8.88 9.34 -23.53
#